data_AF-A0A1U8P7T0-F1
#
_entry.id   AF-A0A1U8P7T0-F1
#
_cell.length_a   1.000
_cell.length_b   1.000
_cell.length_c   1.000
_cell.angle_alpha   90.00
_cell.angle_beta   90.00
_cell.angle_gamma   90.00
#
_symmetry.space_group_name_H-M   'P 1'
#
loop_
_entity.id
_entity.type
_entity.pdbx_description
1 polymer ?
#
loop_
_entity_poly.entity_id
_entity_poly.type
_entity_poly.pdbx_seq_one_letter_code
_entity_poly.pdbx_strand_id
1 'polypeptide(L)'
;MVEADTCKPSGKLKGKNPPPGKCNKGHDSDCCKEGKFYNTYKCSPPVSNHTKATLTLNGFDSGEDGGSPCECDDKFHEDSELIVALLTGWFNKKKTVYEVVDECDSTMGCDDEHDFQPPCANNIVNASDAVWDDLGVCGDKRGEMEIYWSDT
;
A
#
# COMPACT_ATOMS: atom_id res chain seq x y z
N MET A 1 -17.58 20.00 7.97
CA MET A 1 -17.76 19.19 9.18
C MET A 1 -16.45 18.44 9.38
N VAL A 2 -15.85 18.49 10.56
CA VAL A 2 -14.64 17.68 10.83
C VAL A 2 -15.15 16.26 11.03
N GLU A 3 -15.05 15.43 9.99
CA GLU A 3 -15.29 14.00 10.13
C GLU A 3 -14.25 13.47 11.11
N ALA A 4 -14.72 13.02 12.27
CA ALA A 4 -13.86 12.28 13.18
C ALA A 4 -13.42 11.01 12.46
N ASP A 5 -12.12 10.71 12.45
CA ASP A 5 -11.61 9.42 11.96
C ASP A 5 -12.36 8.29 12.66
N THR A 6 -13.30 7.67 11.93
CA THR A 6 -14.11 6.56 12.45
C THR A 6 -13.29 5.29 12.54
N CYS A 7 -12.16 5.21 11.82
CA CYS A 7 -11.23 4.10 11.87
C CYS A 7 -10.10 4.37 12.87
N LYS A 8 -10.01 3.54 13.90
CA LYS A 8 -8.94 3.57 14.90
C LYS A 8 -8.01 2.36 14.73
N PRO A 9 -6.75 2.44 15.19
CA PRO A 9 -5.88 1.28 15.23
C PRO A 9 -6.53 0.11 15.95
N SER A 10 -6.51 -1.05 15.32
CA SER A 10 -7.02 -2.31 15.86
C SER A 10 -6.01 -2.99 16.81
N GLY A 11 -4.73 -2.66 16.64
CA GLY A 11 -3.64 -3.23 17.42
C GLY A 11 -2.30 -2.57 17.13
N LYS A 12 -1.24 -3.18 17.64
CA LYS A 12 0.15 -2.81 17.35
C LYS A 12 0.98 -4.06 17.12
N LEU A 13 1.83 -4.01 16.11
CA LEU A 13 2.80 -5.03 15.77
C LEU A 13 4.19 -4.57 16.20
N LYS A 14 4.94 -5.44 16.88
CA LYS A 14 6.32 -5.16 17.29
C LYS A 14 7.26 -5.59 16.17
N GLY A 15 7.96 -4.63 15.58
CA GLY A 15 8.92 -4.85 14.52
C GLY A 15 10.12 -5.69 14.99
N LYS A 16 10.63 -6.48 14.05
CA LYS A 16 11.85 -7.27 14.14
C LYS A 16 12.84 -6.77 13.09
N ASN A 17 14.13 -6.91 13.35
CA ASN A 17 15.11 -6.65 12.30
C ASN A 17 15.03 -7.73 11.21
N PRO A 18 15.04 -7.36 9.92
CA PRO A 18 15.14 -8.31 8.83
C PRO A 18 16.46 -9.12 8.91
N PRO A 19 16.44 -10.42 8.58
CA PRO A 19 17.64 -11.19 8.32
C PRO A 19 18.51 -10.57 7.21
N PRO A 20 19.82 -10.89 7.13
CA PRO A 20 20.65 -10.47 6.02
C PRO A 20 20.07 -10.92 4.67
N GLY A 21 19.95 -9.99 3.71
CA GLY A 21 19.40 -10.27 2.39
C GLY A 21 17.87 -10.27 2.32
N LYS A 22 17.19 -9.84 3.38
CA LYS A 22 15.73 -9.62 3.44
C LYS A 22 15.41 -8.14 3.61
N CYS A 23 14.18 -7.77 3.32
CA CYS A 23 13.69 -6.41 3.18
C CYS A 23 14.32 -5.67 1.99
N ASN A 24 13.62 -5.77 0.86
CA ASN A 24 13.79 -4.93 -0.29
C ASN A 24 13.50 -3.47 0.08
N LYS A 25 14.32 -2.59 -0.49
CA LYS A 25 14.20 -1.13 -0.37
C LYS A 25 14.02 -0.51 -1.75
N GLY A 26 13.47 -1.28 -2.69
CA GLY A 26 12.96 -0.79 -3.96
C GLY A 26 11.89 0.26 -3.69
N HIS A 27 11.62 1.10 -4.67
CA HIS A 27 10.51 2.06 -4.66
C HIS A 27 10.27 2.82 -3.32
N ASP A 28 11.36 3.13 -2.61
CA ASP A 28 11.38 3.80 -1.29
C ASP A 28 10.75 3.00 -0.12
N SER A 29 10.72 1.67 -0.23
CA SER A 29 10.22 0.77 0.81
C SER A 29 11.05 0.78 2.10
N ASP A 30 10.30 0.77 3.20
CA ASP A 30 10.80 0.94 4.56
C ASP A 30 10.90 -0.42 5.26
N CYS A 31 11.97 -0.66 6.02
CA CYS A 31 12.12 -1.91 6.77
C CYS A 31 11.64 -1.78 8.22
N CYS A 32 11.09 -2.87 8.76
CA CYS A 32 10.81 -2.96 10.17
C CYS A 32 12.07 -2.84 11.03
N LYS A 33 11.92 -2.17 12.17
CA LYS A 33 13.00 -1.92 13.13
C LYS A 33 12.71 -2.68 14.42
N GLU A 34 13.72 -3.40 14.92
CA GLU A 34 13.63 -4.15 16.17
C GLU A 34 13.11 -3.25 17.30
N GLY A 35 12.03 -3.70 17.96
CA GLY A 35 11.46 -3.01 19.10
C GLY A 35 10.57 -1.81 18.81
N LYS A 36 10.50 -1.32 17.56
CA LYS A 36 9.54 -0.30 17.14
C LYS A 36 8.13 -0.92 17.06
N PHE A 37 7.11 -0.17 17.50
CA PHE A 37 5.72 -0.58 17.33
C PHE A 37 5.08 0.11 16.14
N TYR A 38 4.42 -0.67 15.30
CA TYR A 38 3.67 -0.24 14.13
C TYR A 38 2.18 -0.45 14.39
N ASN A 39 1.32 0.51 14.01
CA ASN A 39 -0.12 0.33 14.19
C ASN A 39 -0.65 -0.65 13.14
N THR A 40 -1.63 -1.47 13.53
CA THR A 40 -2.38 -2.32 12.59
C THR A 40 -3.83 -1.90 12.56
N TYR A 41 -4.48 -2.07 11.42
CA TYR A 41 -5.85 -1.63 11.18
C TYR A 41 -6.67 -2.78 10.59
N LYS A 42 -7.95 -2.83 10.93
CA LYS A 42 -8.95 -3.72 10.31
C LYS A 42 -10.02 -2.92 9.58
N CYS A 43 -9.75 -1.64 9.38
CA CYS A 43 -10.64 -0.67 8.79
C CYS A 43 -9.83 0.33 7.97
N SER A 44 -10.51 1.00 7.07
CA SER A 44 -10.02 2.18 6.36
C SER A 44 -11.00 3.34 6.59
N PRO A 45 -10.60 4.60 6.35
CA PRO A 45 -11.50 5.73 6.33
C PRO A 45 -12.71 5.48 5.42
N PRO A 46 -13.87 6.09 5.73
CA PRO A 46 -15.07 5.94 4.91
C PRO A 46 -14.82 6.47 3.49
N VAL A 47 -15.32 5.74 2.50
CA VAL A 47 -15.28 6.16 1.09
C VAL A 47 -16.40 7.18 0.84
N SER A 48 -16.04 8.29 0.20
CA SER A 48 -16.92 9.36 -0.28
C SER A 48 -16.61 9.69 -1.75
N ASN A 49 -17.34 10.65 -2.33
CA ASN A 49 -17.04 11.18 -3.67
C ASN A 49 -15.75 12.01 -3.74
N HIS A 50 -15.06 12.22 -2.61
CA HIS A 50 -13.81 12.95 -2.51
C HIS A 50 -12.94 12.34 -1.39
N THR A 51 -12.70 11.04 -1.50
CA THR A 51 -11.95 10.27 -0.49
C THR A 51 -10.49 10.66 -0.54
N LYS A 52 -9.99 11.23 0.55
CA LYS A 52 -8.58 11.55 0.71
C LYS A 52 -7.76 10.28 0.93
N ALA A 53 -6.68 10.11 0.20
CA ALA A 53 -5.71 9.04 0.37
C ALA A 53 -4.28 9.54 0.11
N THR A 54 -3.29 8.72 0.49
CA THR A 54 -1.90 8.91 0.10
C THR A 54 -1.58 7.88 -0.99
N LEU A 55 -1.21 8.35 -2.18
CA LEU A 55 -0.65 7.52 -3.23
C LEU A 55 0.82 7.25 -2.92
N THR A 56 1.21 5.99 -2.95
CA THR A 56 2.59 5.52 -2.75
C THR A 56 3.07 4.80 -3.99
N LEU A 57 4.39 4.82 -4.21
CA LEU A 57 5.00 4.03 -5.28
C LEU A 57 5.19 2.59 -4.79
N ASN A 58 4.85 1.62 -5.64
CA ASN A 58 4.99 0.20 -5.32
C ASN A 58 5.41 -0.59 -6.55
N GLY A 59 6.39 -1.47 -6.39
CA GLY A 59 6.78 -2.45 -7.40
C GLY A 59 5.90 -3.70 -7.36
N PHE A 60 5.36 -4.10 -8.50
CA PHE A 60 4.47 -5.27 -8.65
C PHE A 60 5.16 -6.45 -9.36
N ASP A 61 6.40 -6.28 -9.83
CA ASP A 61 7.14 -7.34 -10.51
C ASP A 61 7.71 -8.35 -9.48
N SER A 62 8.06 -9.52 -9.99
CA SER A 62 8.72 -10.59 -9.27
C SER A 62 10.03 -10.14 -8.61
N GLY A 63 10.08 -10.28 -7.29
CA GLY A 63 11.26 -9.92 -6.49
C GLY A 63 11.31 -8.45 -6.08
N GLU A 64 10.25 -7.69 -6.32
CA GLU A 64 10.08 -6.32 -5.83
C GLU A 64 9.36 -6.28 -4.48
N ASP A 65 8.85 -5.10 -4.11
CA ASP A 65 8.40 -4.79 -2.75
C ASP A 65 7.20 -5.61 -2.27
N GLY A 66 6.33 -6.07 -3.17
CA GLY A 66 5.17 -6.89 -2.82
C GLY A 66 5.53 -8.26 -2.22
N GLY A 67 6.74 -8.78 -2.49
CA GLY A 67 7.25 -10.07 -1.97
C GLY A 67 6.50 -11.33 -2.46
N SER A 68 5.20 -11.21 -2.73
CA SER A 68 4.25 -12.25 -3.12
C SER A 68 3.45 -11.81 -4.37
N PRO A 69 2.82 -12.75 -5.11
CA PRO A 69 1.89 -12.42 -6.18
C PRO A 69 0.66 -11.66 -5.67
N CYS A 70 0.02 -10.87 -6.55
CA CYS A 70 -1.14 -10.02 -6.24
C CYS A 70 -2.39 -10.83 -5.87
N GLU A 71 -3.12 -10.41 -4.84
CA GLU A 71 -4.26 -11.14 -4.24
C GLU A 71 -5.45 -11.35 -5.22
N CYS A 72 -5.67 -10.47 -6.21
CA CYS A 72 -6.81 -10.61 -7.12
C CYS A 72 -6.70 -11.80 -8.08
N ASP A 73 -5.49 -12.18 -8.48
CA ASP A 73 -5.26 -13.12 -9.59
C ASP A 73 -4.07 -14.07 -9.43
N ASP A 74 -3.39 -14.02 -8.28
CA ASP A 74 -2.21 -14.81 -7.92
C ASP A 74 -1.01 -14.62 -8.88
N LYS A 75 -0.82 -13.43 -9.45
CA LYS A 75 0.32 -13.13 -10.36
C LYS A 75 1.13 -11.90 -9.97
N PHE A 76 2.37 -11.87 -10.48
CA PHE A 76 3.15 -10.63 -10.56
C PHE A 76 2.76 -9.86 -11.82
N HIS A 77 2.86 -8.54 -11.77
CA HIS A 77 2.53 -7.64 -12.87
C HIS A 77 3.71 -6.73 -13.18
N GLU A 78 3.88 -6.34 -14.44
CA GLU A 78 4.94 -5.40 -14.78
C GLU A 78 4.58 -4.00 -14.28
N ASP A 79 5.55 -3.24 -13.76
CA ASP A 79 5.36 -1.85 -13.32
C ASP A 79 4.90 -0.89 -14.44
N SER A 80 4.97 -1.36 -15.70
CA SER A 80 4.45 -0.66 -16.88
C SER A 80 2.92 -0.77 -17.04
N GLU A 81 2.26 -1.63 -16.27
CA GLU A 81 0.81 -1.78 -16.24
C GLU A 81 0.14 -0.71 -15.37
N LEU A 82 -1.05 -0.23 -15.74
CA LEU A 82 -1.80 0.79 -15.00
C LEU A 82 -2.62 0.19 -13.85
N ILE A 83 -1.91 -0.24 -12.80
CA ILE A 83 -2.44 -1.04 -11.70
C ILE A 83 -2.21 -0.38 -10.33
N VAL A 84 -3.10 -0.69 -9.38
CA VAL A 84 -3.01 -0.23 -8.00
C VAL A 84 -3.33 -1.34 -7.00
N ALA A 85 -2.80 -1.23 -5.79
CA ALA A 85 -3.25 -1.97 -4.61
C ALA A 85 -4.06 -1.07 -3.69
N LEU A 86 -5.21 -1.57 -3.23
CA LEU A 86 -6.07 -0.86 -2.27
C LEU A 86 -5.97 -1.49 -0.89
N LEU A 87 -6.22 -0.70 0.15
CA LEU A 87 -6.28 -1.23 1.52
C LEU A 87 -7.41 -2.25 1.71
N THR A 88 -7.25 -3.16 2.66
CA THR A 88 -8.25 -4.13 3.13
C THR A 88 -9.69 -3.59 3.16
N GLY A 89 -9.89 -2.39 3.72
CA GLY A 89 -11.21 -1.78 3.85
C GLY A 89 -11.80 -1.24 2.55
N TRP A 90 -10.96 -0.88 1.58
CA TRP A 90 -11.34 -0.34 0.27
C TRP A 90 -11.34 -1.40 -0.84
N PHE A 91 -10.51 -2.44 -0.72
CA PHE A 91 -10.34 -3.53 -1.68
C PHE A 91 -11.67 -4.21 -2.07
N ASN A 92 -12.62 -4.26 -1.15
CA ASN A 92 -13.96 -4.79 -1.39
C ASN A 92 -14.83 -3.96 -2.37
N LYS A 93 -14.35 -2.81 -2.88
CA LYS A 93 -15.07 -1.91 -3.79
C LYS A 93 -14.37 -1.77 -5.14
N LYS A 94 -14.62 -2.74 -6.03
CA LYS A 94 -13.94 -2.97 -7.33
C LYS A 94 -14.33 -2.02 -8.48
N LYS A 95 -14.58 -0.72 -8.25
CA LYS A 95 -14.85 0.24 -9.34
C LYS A 95 -13.91 1.44 -9.27
N THR A 96 -12.90 1.41 -10.12
CA THR A 96 -11.82 2.40 -10.21
C THR A 96 -11.46 2.61 -11.69
N VAL A 97 -10.80 3.73 -12.01
CA VAL A 97 -10.29 4.03 -13.36
C VAL A 97 -9.07 3.16 -13.69
N TYR A 98 -8.29 2.81 -12.67
CA TYR A 98 -7.15 1.89 -12.72
C TYR A 98 -7.56 0.51 -12.22
N GLU A 99 -6.89 -0.54 -12.67
CA GLU A 99 -7.20 -1.91 -12.22
C GLU A 99 -6.66 -2.12 -10.79
N VAL A 100 -7.50 -2.64 -9.90
CA VAL A 100 -7.09 -3.01 -8.53
C VAL A 100 -6.67 -4.47 -8.55
N VAL A 101 -5.38 -4.71 -8.38
CA VAL A 101 -4.80 -6.06 -8.48
C VAL A 101 -4.44 -6.65 -7.12
N ASP A 102 -4.20 -5.82 -6.11
CA ASP A 102 -3.67 -6.31 -4.84
C ASP A 102 -4.25 -5.60 -3.62
N GLU A 103 -4.03 -6.21 -2.45
CA GLU A 103 -4.38 -5.66 -1.14
C GLU A 103 -3.14 -5.10 -0.43
N CYS A 104 -3.17 -3.82 -0.05
CA CYS A 104 -2.19 -3.28 0.89
C CYS A 104 -2.58 -3.70 2.32
N ASP A 105 -2.02 -4.81 2.81
CA ASP A 105 -2.39 -5.40 4.12
C ASP A 105 -1.99 -4.46 5.28
N SER A 106 -3.02 -3.95 5.97
CA SER A 106 -2.86 -3.08 7.14
C SER A 106 -2.91 -3.83 8.48
N THR A 107 -3.14 -5.14 8.43
CA THR A 107 -3.34 -6.01 9.58
C THR A 107 -2.05 -6.71 10.04
N MET A 108 -1.15 -7.01 9.11
CA MET A 108 0.10 -7.78 9.30
C MET A 108 1.31 -7.14 8.62
N GLY A 109 2.51 -7.66 8.90
CA GLY A 109 3.80 -7.11 8.45
C GLY A 109 4.96 -7.47 9.38
N CYS A 110 6.17 -7.04 9.04
CA CYS A 110 7.42 -7.33 9.75
C CYS A 110 7.72 -8.84 9.92
N ASP A 111 7.31 -9.65 8.95
CA ASP A 111 7.57 -11.08 8.87
C ASP A 111 8.06 -11.47 7.46
N ASP A 112 8.30 -12.76 7.21
CA ASP A 112 8.91 -13.21 5.95
C ASP A 112 7.98 -13.10 4.74
N GLU A 113 6.66 -13.18 4.95
CA GLU A 113 5.66 -13.08 3.87
C GLU A 113 5.57 -11.65 3.33
N HIS A 114 5.80 -10.66 4.21
CA HIS A 114 5.79 -9.23 3.88
C HIS A 114 7.21 -8.66 3.67
N ASP A 115 8.20 -9.53 3.41
CA ASP A 115 9.62 -9.19 3.31
C ASP A 115 10.14 -8.24 4.43
N PHE A 116 9.59 -8.40 5.64
CA PHE A 116 9.88 -7.59 6.82
C PHE A 116 9.58 -6.07 6.66
N GLN A 117 8.72 -5.70 5.72
CA GLN A 117 8.15 -4.37 5.58
C GLN A 117 7.03 -4.15 6.62
N PRO A 118 6.77 -2.90 7.05
CA PRO A 118 5.74 -2.62 8.03
C PRO A 118 4.32 -2.82 7.45
N PRO A 119 3.31 -3.02 8.32
CA PRO A 119 1.91 -3.01 7.88
C PRO A 119 1.56 -1.69 7.17
N CYS A 120 0.70 -1.77 6.14
CA CYS A 120 0.21 -0.60 5.44
C CYS A 120 -0.52 0.36 6.38
N ALA A 121 -0.35 1.66 6.15
CA ALA A 121 -1.18 2.67 6.82
C ALA A 121 -2.61 2.62 6.28
N ASN A 122 -3.60 2.99 7.09
CA ASN A 122 -5.02 2.81 6.75
C ASN A 122 -5.57 3.80 5.73
N ASN A 123 -4.74 4.59 5.04
CA ASN A 123 -5.16 5.56 4.02
C ASN A 123 -4.27 5.56 2.77
N ILE A 124 -3.57 4.46 2.47
CA ILE A 124 -2.66 4.29 1.33
C ILE A 124 -3.37 3.76 0.07
N VAL A 125 -2.89 4.17 -1.10
CA VAL A 125 -3.10 3.52 -2.40
C VAL A 125 -1.72 3.26 -2.99
N ASN A 126 -1.30 2.00 -3.09
CA ASN A 126 -0.04 1.65 -3.74
C ASN A 126 -0.25 1.65 -5.25
N ALA A 127 0.61 2.31 -6.01
CA ALA A 127 0.46 2.46 -7.45
C ALA A 127 1.76 2.21 -8.21
N SER A 128 1.63 1.60 -9.38
CA SER A 128 2.76 1.26 -10.26
C SER A 128 3.37 2.51 -10.88
N ASP A 129 4.60 2.40 -11.38
CA ASP A 129 5.27 3.48 -12.10
C ASP A 129 4.43 4.05 -13.24
N ALA A 130 3.68 3.22 -13.97
CA ALA A 130 2.80 3.67 -15.05
C ALA A 130 1.67 4.57 -14.56
N VAL A 131 1.10 4.32 -13.37
CA VAL A 131 0.08 5.21 -12.79
C VAL A 131 0.70 6.55 -12.43
N TRP A 132 1.91 6.56 -11.88
CA TRP A 132 2.64 7.81 -11.60
C TRP A 132 2.99 8.57 -12.89
N ASP A 133 3.33 7.87 -13.98
CA ASP A 133 3.54 8.44 -15.32
C ASP A 133 2.26 9.06 -15.90
N ASP A 134 1.12 8.36 -15.81
CA ASP A 134 -0.18 8.84 -16.29
C ASP A 134 -0.65 10.10 -15.54
N LEU A 135 -0.34 10.19 -14.24
CA LEU A 135 -0.54 11.40 -13.43
C LEU A 135 0.47 12.52 -13.74
N GLY A 136 1.47 12.27 -14.59
CA GLY A 136 2.49 13.24 -14.97
C GLY A 136 3.49 13.58 -13.87
N VAL A 137 3.68 12.68 -12.89
CA VAL A 137 4.57 12.88 -11.75
C VAL A 137 5.86 12.08 -11.97
N CYS A 138 6.98 12.81 -12.09
CA CYS A 138 8.28 12.22 -12.45
C CYS A 138 9.36 12.54 -11.42
N GLY A 139 10.40 11.70 -11.39
CA GLY A 139 11.65 11.95 -10.69
C GLY A 139 11.48 11.96 -9.16
N ASP A 140 12.13 12.93 -8.52
CA ASP A 140 12.18 13.12 -7.06
C ASP A 140 10.83 13.53 -6.43
N LYS A 141 9.78 13.67 -7.24
CA LYS A 141 8.41 13.93 -6.80
C LYS A 141 7.61 12.66 -6.58
N ARG A 142 8.15 11.49 -6.94
CA ARG A 142 7.58 10.17 -6.60
C ARG A 142 7.92 9.79 -5.16
N GLY A 143 7.19 8.80 -4.64
CA GLY A 143 7.32 8.31 -3.28
C GLY A 143 5.99 8.39 -2.55
N GLU A 144 5.55 9.60 -2.18
CA GLU A 144 4.26 9.83 -1.54
C GLU A 144 3.57 11.09 -2.09
N MET A 145 2.27 10.99 -2.41
CA MET A 145 1.47 12.13 -2.86
C MET A 145 0.06 12.08 -2.27
N GLU A 146 -0.45 13.21 -1.80
CA GLU A 146 -1.86 13.32 -1.43
C GLU A 146 -2.75 13.27 -2.68
N ILE A 147 -3.70 12.36 -2.70
CA ILE A 147 -4.69 12.20 -3.76
C ILE A 147 -6.11 12.23 -3.21
N TYR A 148 -7.07 12.46 -4.12
CA TYR A 148 -8.49 12.28 -3.86
C TYR A 148 -9.06 11.33 -4.89
N TRP A 149 -9.83 10.35 -4.45
CA TRP A 149 -10.46 9.36 -5.31
C TRP A 149 -11.95 9.18 -4.99
N SER A 150 -12.68 8.63 -5.96
CA SER A 150 -14.12 8.37 -5.90
C SER A 150 -14.42 7.04 -6.59
N ASP A 151 -15.36 6.27 -6.05
CA ASP A 151 -15.96 5.09 -6.70
C ASP A 151 -17.26 5.43 -7.47
N THR A 152 -17.65 6.71 -7.46
CA THR A 152 -18.80 7.30 -8.18
C THR A 152 -18.41 8.25 -9.29
#